data_AF-A0A0Q8HWZ4-F1
#
_entry.id   AF-A0A0Q8HWZ4-F1
#
_cell.length_a   1.000
_cell.length_b   1.000
_cell.length_c   1.000
_cell.angle_alpha   90.00
_cell.angle_beta   90.00
_cell.angle_gamma   90.00
#
_symmetry.space_group_name_H-M   'P 1'
#
loop_
_entity.id
_entity.type
_entity.pdbx_description
1 polymer ?
#
loop_
_entity_poly.entity_id
_entity_poly.type
_entity_poly.pdbx_seq_one_letter_code
_entity_poly.pdbx_strand_id
1 'polypeptide(L)'
;MNARKFVSFFTFVLLGVGLVAVPAPAQAAGIVYSYAASTGATYVKLYDGVVQSDLTAQSSVTGGAKSSSVSNSTAAVKVFNLADIGAVQTKTDAVVSTVLGNTTTTLKSFARAAHVSLLGGLITADAVETNVTTTGRADGSHSFTANSSLAGIKIAGINLPLNIPKNYSVTIPGVASVTLNYALHGKVDGLTATLGWAVGVTLLQPMGGQPAGVTLLVNPVNHYLSEVDPASGAGLAGVAYGTRVNANVGSDVTVVSDPTARVATPAGSSNGRTLSNSTLSARVTGVLTTGVITSTTTSTKDAFGNASVTNTNKLAGLNLLGGLVKADAIEVITSIKRDEGKYTGSMQMKLVRLTVAGQTIPLDVSPNTIINIAGVGEIAINRQETNTAGGAYQNRIIGLRITLDTAQAGLPVGAVIESGVAYAAISPPAAG
;
A
#
# COMPACT_ATOMS: atom_id res chain seq x y z
N MET A 1 40.06 68.60 10.67
CA MET A 1 40.78 69.63 9.88
C MET A 1 41.48 68.94 8.72
N ASN A 2 41.01 69.22 7.49
CA ASN A 2 41.59 69.08 6.13
C ASN A 2 42.79 68.11 5.91
N ALA A 3 42.75 67.07 5.07
CA ALA A 3 42.51 66.96 3.61
C ALA A 3 43.70 67.37 2.69
N ARG A 4 44.01 66.45 1.74
CA ARG A 4 44.71 66.58 0.43
C ARG A 4 46.22 66.21 0.40
N LYS A 5 46.82 65.61 -0.65
CA LYS A 5 46.47 64.88 -1.90
C LYS A 5 47.81 64.48 -2.60
N PHE A 6 47.74 63.66 -3.66
CA PHE A 6 48.72 63.34 -4.75
C PHE A 6 49.74 62.19 -4.48
N VAL A 7 49.55 60.98 -5.02
CA VAL A 7 49.67 60.44 -6.43
C VAL A 7 51.13 60.31 -6.91
N SER A 8 51.57 59.07 -7.19
CA SER A 8 52.40 58.69 -8.36
C SER A 8 52.52 57.18 -8.55
N PHE A 9 52.04 56.73 -9.72
CA PHE A 9 52.59 55.72 -10.65
C PHE A 9 53.38 54.51 -10.09
N PHE A 10 52.81 53.31 -10.28
CA PHE A 10 53.59 52.07 -10.37
C PHE A 10 53.33 51.36 -11.71
N THR A 11 54.44 51.06 -12.37
CA THR A 11 54.60 50.38 -13.66
C THR A 11 54.15 48.92 -13.57
N PHE A 12 53.36 48.49 -14.54
CA PHE A 12 52.94 47.09 -14.74
C PHE A 12 54.12 46.26 -15.27
N VAL A 13 54.53 45.24 -14.51
CA VAL A 13 55.31 44.11 -15.03
C VAL A 13 54.36 42.91 -15.10
N LEU A 14 53.98 42.53 -16.32
CA LEU A 14 53.22 41.33 -16.62
C LEU A 14 54.16 40.11 -16.52
N LEU A 15 54.14 39.45 -15.37
CA LEU A 15 54.62 38.07 -15.23
C LEU A 15 53.41 37.14 -15.45
N GLY A 16 53.41 36.43 -16.57
CA GLY A 16 52.43 35.41 -16.89
C GLY A 16 52.56 34.23 -15.93
N VAL A 17 51.74 34.22 -14.89
CA VAL A 17 51.50 33.03 -14.06
C VAL A 17 50.45 32.21 -14.80
N GLY A 18 50.87 31.07 -15.36
CA GLY A 18 49.93 30.08 -15.87
C GLY A 18 48.99 29.66 -14.74
N LEU A 19 47.71 29.97 -14.87
CA LEU A 19 46.64 29.40 -14.05
C LEU A 19 46.63 27.89 -14.30
N VAL A 20 47.34 27.15 -13.46
CA VAL A 20 47.11 25.71 -13.34
C VAL A 20 45.71 25.59 -12.77
N ALA A 21 44.75 25.23 -13.62
CA ALA A 21 43.40 24.89 -13.19
C ALA A 21 43.53 23.71 -12.22
N VAL A 22 43.44 23.98 -10.93
CA VAL A 22 43.26 22.94 -9.92
C VAL A 22 41.94 22.29 -10.28
N PRO A 23 41.90 21.00 -10.67
CA PRO A 23 40.65 20.32 -10.91
C PRO A 23 39.81 20.47 -9.64
N ALA A 24 38.60 21.03 -9.77
CA ALA A 24 37.66 21.06 -8.68
C ALA A 24 37.58 19.64 -8.11
N PRO A 25 37.65 19.47 -6.77
CA PRO A 25 37.51 18.14 -6.18
C PRO A 25 36.23 17.53 -6.74
N ALA A 26 36.34 16.32 -7.29
CA ALA A 26 35.19 15.57 -7.77
C ALA A 26 34.14 15.57 -6.67
N GLN A 27 33.04 16.31 -6.87
CA GLN A 27 31.95 16.33 -5.91
C GLN A 27 31.48 14.89 -5.79
N ALA A 28 31.53 14.34 -4.57
CA ALA A 28 30.96 13.03 -4.29
C ALA A 28 29.52 13.02 -4.81
N ALA A 29 29.16 12.02 -5.59
CA ALA A 29 27.81 11.89 -6.14
C ALA A 29 26.81 11.95 -4.98
N GLY A 30 25.79 12.80 -5.10
CA GLY A 30 24.78 12.96 -4.06
C GLY A 30 24.05 11.65 -3.77
N ILE A 31 23.68 11.43 -2.51
CA ILE A 31 22.97 10.23 -2.07
C ILE A 31 21.61 10.13 -2.77
N VAL A 32 21.31 8.95 -3.31
CA VAL A 32 19.99 8.61 -3.85
C VAL A 32 19.30 7.62 -2.91
N TYR A 33 18.02 7.87 -2.62
CA TYR A 33 17.24 6.99 -1.75
C TYR A 33 16.34 6.06 -2.57
N SER A 34 16.36 4.78 -2.20
CA SER A 34 15.19 3.92 -2.34
C SER A 34 14.22 4.21 -1.20
N TYR A 35 12.95 3.94 -1.47
CA TYR A 35 11.91 4.17 -0.49
C TYR A 35 10.92 3.01 -0.47
N ALA A 36 10.36 2.77 0.71
CA ALA A 36 9.21 1.91 0.92
C ALA A 36 8.32 2.57 1.97
N ALA A 37 7.04 2.72 1.67
CA ALA A 37 6.07 3.21 2.65
C ALA A 37 4.75 2.44 2.54
N SER A 38 4.10 2.27 3.67
CA SER A 38 2.80 1.62 3.79
C SER A 38 1.95 2.33 4.81
N THR A 39 0.69 2.53 4.47
CA THR A 39 -0.34 3.12 5.33
C THR A 39 -1.57 2.24 5.28
N GLY A 40 -2.22 2.00 6.41
CA GLY A 40 -3.46 1.23 6.49
C GLY A 40 -4.44 1.83 7.46
N ALA A 41 -5.67 1.33 7.42
CA ALA A 41 -6.73 1.66 8.35
C ALA A 41 -6.55 0.94 9.69
N THR A 42 -6.37 -0.38 9.64
CA THR A 42 -6.11 -1.20 10.82
C THR A 42 -5.00 -2.19 10.57
N TYR A 43 -4.33 -2.61 11.63
CA TYR A 43 -3.42 -3.74 11.65
C TYR A 43 -3.68 -4.55 12.92
N VAL A 44 -3.84 -5.87 12.81
CA VAL A 44 -3.98 -6.77 13.97
C VAL A 44 -2.97 -7.90 13.87
N LYS A 45 -2.12 -7.99 14.90
CA LYS A 45 -1.14 -9.05 15.08
C LYS A 45 -1.49 -9.87 16.32
N LEU A 46 -1.72 -11.17 16.13
CA LEU A 46 -1.82 -12.10 17.25
C LEU A 46 -0.42 -12.57 17.70
N TYR A 47 -0.27 -12.79 19.00
CA TYR A 47 0.99 -13.21 19.64
C TYR A 47 1.48 -14.61 19.17
N ASP A 48 0.62 -15.40 18.52
CA ASP A 48 0.93 -16.77 18.05
C ASP A 48 0.78 -16.94 16.51
N GLY A 49 0.58 -15.84 15.76
CA GLY A 49 0.53 -15.87 14.28
C GLY A 49 -0.67 -16.60 13.63
N VAL A 50 -1.52 -17.29 14.40
CA VAL A 50 -2.64 -18.11 13.89
C VAL A 50 -3.70 -17.29 13.16
N VAL A 51 -3.80 -15.99 13.45
CA VAL A 51 -4.63 -15.06 12.70
C VAL A 51 -3.94 -13.70 12.62
N GLN A 52 -3.85 -13.15 11.42
CA GLN A 52 -3.26 -11.84 11.18
C GLN A 52 -4.20 -11.10 10.23
N SER A 53 -4.64 -9.91 10.63
CA SER A 53 -5.15 -8.94 9.66
C SER A 53 -4.02 -7.95 9.43
N ASP A 54 -3.41 -8.03 8.26
CA ASP A 54 -2.51 -6.99 7.78
C ASP A 54 -3.29 -5.69 7.53
N LEU A 55 -2.57 -4.71 6.98
CA LEU A 55 -3.10 -3.38 6.68
C LEU A 55 -4.37 -3.47 5.83
N THR A 56 -5.50 -3.10 6.42
CA THR A 56 -6.76 -2.90 5.70
C THR A 56 -6.74 -1.55 5.00
N ALA A 57 -7.43 -1.43 3.85
CA ALA A 57 -7.36 -0.26 2.97
C ALA A 57 -5.90 0.21 2.74
N GLN A 58 -4.98 -0.72 2.46
CA GLN A 58 -3.56 -0.40 2.37
C GLN A 58 -3.24 0.48 1.14
N SER A 59 -2.56 1.59 1.40
CA SER A 59 -1.80 2.34 0.39
C SER A 59 -0.32 2.09 0.61
N SER A 60 0.39 1.64 -0.43
CA SER A 60 1.83 1.38 -0.33
C SER A 60 2.57 1.78 -1.59
N VAL A 61 3.72 2.42 -1.40
CA VAL A 61 4.65 2.80 -2.46
C VAL A 61 6.00 2.18 -2.18
N THR A 62 6.71 1.78 -3.24
CA THR A 62 8.09 1.30 -3.17
C THR A 62 8.79 1.76 -4.43
N GLY A 63 10.02 2.26 -4.33
CA GLY A 63 10.72 2.80 -5.48
C GLY A 63 12.11 3.33 -5.17
N GLY A 64 12.59 4.20 -6.06
CA GLY A 64 13.90 4.84 -5.99
C GLY A 64 13.84 6.20 -6.66
N ALA A 65 14.54 6.38 -7.79
CA ALA A 65 14.67 7.68 -8.46
C ALA A 65 13.38 8.30 -9.05
N LYS A 66 12.22 7.64 -8.95
CA LYS A 66 10.95 8.13 -9.51
C LYS A 66 9.90 8.32 -8.41
N SER A 67 9.09 9.36 -8.54
CA SER A 67 7.93 9.59 -7.68
C SER A 67 6.86 8.51 -7.89
N SER A 68 6.08 8.23 -6.85
CA SER A 68 4.98 7.27 -6.86
C SER A 68 3.86 7.73 -5.91
N SER A 69 2.62 7.43 -6.23
CA SER A 69 1.46 7.79 -5.41
C SER A 69 0.43 6.68 -5.45
N VAL A 70 -0.10 6.31 -4.28
CA VAL A 70 -1.18 5.33 -4.15
C VAL A 70 -2.16 5.81 -3.08
N SER A 71 -3.45 5.71 -3.38
CA SER A 71 -4.54 5.90 -2.43
C SER A 71 -5.42 4.65 -2.37
N ASN A 72 -6.11 4.47 -1.26
CA ASN A 72 -7.04 3.38 -1.03
C ASN A 72 -8.14 3.85 -0.05
N SER A 73 -9.34 3.33 -0.21
CA SER A 73 -10.50 3.64 0.61
C SER A 73 -11.41 2.44 0.80
N THR A 74 -12.04 2.35 1.95
CA THR A 74 -13.06 1.32 2.21
C THR A 74 -14.18 1.90 3.06
N ALA A 75 -15.40 1.43 2.82
CA ALA A 75 -16.59 1.95 3.50
C ALA A 75 -16.65 1.52 4.98
N ALA A 76 -16.10 0.35 5.31
CA ALA A 76 -16.05 -0.16 6.68
C ALA A 76 -14.95 -1.21 6.82
N VAL A 77 -14.37 -1.29 8.00
CA VAL A 77 -13.43 -2.34 8.42
C VAL A 77 -13.96 -2.98 9.69
N LYS A 78 -14.12 -4.31 9.68
CA LYS A 78 -14.44 -5.08 10.88
C LYS A 78 -13.38 -6.14 11.12
N VAL A 79 -12.85 -6.19 12.34
CA VAL A 79 -11.85 -7.17 12.75
C VAL A 79 -12.28 -7.83 14.06
N PHE A 80 -12.70 -9.09 14.00
CA PHE A 80 -12.90 -10.03 15.13
C PHE A 80 -13.51 -9.47 16.43
N ASN A 81 -14.62 -8.73 16.37
CA ASN A 81 -15.20 -8.08 17.57
C ASN A 81 -14.21 -7.15 18.33
N LEU A 82 -13.01 -6.92 17.79
CA LEU A 82 -11.96 -6.07 18.33
C LEU A 82 -12.02 -4.67 17.72
N ALA A 83 -12.40 -4.55 16.46
CA ALA A 83 -12.52 -3.28 15.77
C ALA A 83 -13.75 -3.27 14.85
N ASP A 84 -14.54 -2.21 14.95
CA ASP A 84 -15.56 -1.79 14.01
C ASP A 84 -15.24 -0.34 13.64
N ILE A 85 -14.85 -0.14 12.39
CA ILE A 85 -14.42 1.16 11.88
C ILE A 85 -15.28 1.47 10.66
N GLY A 86 -15.79 2.70 10.60
CA GLY A 86 -16.53 3.21 9.46
C GLY A 86 -15.65 3.50 8.25
N ALA A 87 -15.98 4.54 7.51
CA ALA A 87 -15.27 4.90 6.30
C ALA A 87 -13.79 5.22 6.58
N VAL A 88 -12.92 4.70 5.72
CA VAL A 88 -11.47 4.91 5.81
C VAL A 88 -10.94 5.38 4.47
N GLN A 89 -9.99 6.32 4.54
CA GLN A 89 -9.17 6.74 3.44
C GLN A 89 -7.70 6.68 3.85
N THR A 90 -6.87 6.13 2.97
CA THR A 90 -5.42 6.15 3.09
C THR A 90 -4.79 6.70 1.81
N LYS A 91 -3.65 7.35 1.96
CA LYS A 91 -2.83 7.81 0.84
C LYS A 91 -1.37 7.75 1.23
N THR A 92 -0.53 7.33 0.30
CA THR A 92 0.92 7.38 0.43
C THR A 92 1.51 7.92 -0.87
N ASP A 93 2.27 9.00 -0.73
CA ASP A 93 3.01 9.68 -1.79
C ASP A 93 4.51 9.52 -1.53
N ALA A 94 5.28 9.22 -2.56
CA ALA A 94 6.72 9.37 -2.63
C ALA A 94 7.04 10.42 -3.69
N VAL A 95 7.63 11.53 -3.28
CA VAL A 95 8.01 12.63 -4.16
C VAL A 95 9.53 12.69 -4.22
N VAL A 96 10.07 12.46 -5.40
CA VAL A 96 11.50 12.60 -5.70
C VAL A 96 11.68 13.88 -6.50
N SER A 97 12.53 14.79 -6.02
CA SER A 97 12.83 16.06 -6.68
C SER A 97 14.34 16.27 -6.73
N THR A 98 14.86 16.71 -7.87
CA THR A 98 16.27 17.05 -8.05
C THR A 98 16.37 18.51 -8.46
N VAL A 99 17.03 19.33 -7.63
CA VAL A 99 17.25 20.75 -7.90
C VAL A 99 18.75 21.01 -7.82
N LEU A 100 19.34 21.52 -8.91
CA LEU A 100 20.78 21.80 -8.99
C LEU A 100 21.66 20.61 -8.58
N GLY A 101 21.28 19.39 -8.98
CA GLY A 101 22.00 18.15 -8.64
C GLY A 101 21.72 17.59 -7.23
N ASN A 102 20.94 18.28 -6.40
CA ASN A 102 20.57 17.81 -5.06
C ASN A 102 19.22 17.07 -5.11
N THR A 103 19.27 15.75 -4.99
CA THR A 103 18.07 14.92 -4.91
C THR A 103 17.49 14.91 -3.49
N THR A 104 16.17 15.07 -3.41
CA THR A 104 15.39 14.95 -2.18
C THR A 104 14.27 13.95 -2.41
N THR A 105 14.16 12.97 -1.51
CA THR A 105 13.07 11.99 -1.51
C THR A 105 12.18 12.24 -0.29
N THR A 106 10.91 12.53 -0.52
CA THR A 106 9.92 12.79 0.53
C THR A 106 8.78 11.80 0.45
N LEU A 107 8.64 10.99 1.51
CA LEU A 107 7.47 10.16 1.76
C LEU A 107 6.43 10.95 2.55
N LYS A 108 5.19 11.00 2.08
CA LYS A 108 4.04 11.57 2.79
C LYS A 108 2.93 10.54 2.85
N SER A 109 2.45 10.25 4.05
CA SER A 109 1.36 9.32 4.26
C SER A 109 0.28 9.92 5.12
N PHE A 110 -0.95 9.61 4.77
CA PHE A 110 -2.17 10.06 5.41
C PHE A 110 -3.10 8.86 5.60
N ALA A 111 -3.67 8.74 6.79
CA ALA A 111 -4.78 7.85 7.07
C ALA A 111 -5.84 8.60 7.86
N ARG A 112 -7.11 8.43 7.49
CA ARG A 112 -8.28 8.92 8.21
C ARG A 112 -9.28 7.79 8.34
N ALA A 113 -9.80 7.60 9.55
CA ALA A 113 -10.86 6.65 9.84
C ALA A 113 -11.98 7.35 10.61
N ALA A 114 -13.23 7.11 10.21
CA ALA A 114 -14.42 7.58 10.91
C ALA A 114 -15.05 6.46 11.75
N HIS A 115 -15.81 6.83 12.77
CA HIS A 115 -16.57 5.92 13.64
C HIS A 115 -15.73 4.74 14.13
N VAL A 116 -14.64 5.04 14.84
CA VAL A 116 -13.79 4.01 15.42
C VAL A 116 -14.43 3.48 16.69
N SER A 117 -14.66 2.17 16.75
CA SER A 117 -15.09 1.47 17.96
C SER A 117 -14.22 0.23 18.14
N LEU A 118 -13.44 0.20 19.22
CA LEU A 118 -12.55 -0.90 19.54
C LEU A 118 -13.02 -1.61 20.80
N LEU A 119 -12.76 -2.91 20.86
CA LEU A 119 -13.05 -3.80 21.99
C LEU A 119 -14.51 -3.70 22.45
N GLY A 120 -15.45 -3.76 21.50
CA GLY A 120 -16.88 -3.64 21.79
C GLY A 120 -17.33 -2.26 22.26
N GLY A 121 -16.61 -1.19 21.90
CA GLY A 121 -16.94 0.19 22.27
C GLY A 121 -16.27 0.67 23.56
N LEU A 122 -15.35 -0.11 24.12
CA LEU A 122 -14.55 0.33 25.26
C LEU A 122 -13.64 1.52 24.90
N ILE A 123 -13.19 1.57 23.65
CA ILE A 123 -12.45 2.71 23.09
C ILE A 123 -13.22 3.18 21.86
N THR A 124 -13.62 4.45 21.83
CA THR A 124 -14.37 5.01 20.69
C THR A 124 -13.77 6.32 20.25
N ALA A 125 -13.82 6.64 18.95
CA ALA A 125 -13.54 7.97 18.43
C ALA A 125 -14.45 8.28 17.25
N ASP A 126 -14.87 9.54 17.12
CA ASP A 126 -15.69 9.97 15.98
C ASP A 126 -14.87 9.96 14.70
N ALA A 127 -13.62 10.44 14.79
CA ALA A 127 -12.65 10.35 13.72
C ALA A 127 -11.23 10.32 14.27
N VAL A 128 -10.35 9.60 13.59
CA VAL A 128 -8.91 9.62 13.84
C VAL A 128 -8.16 9.85 12.55
N GLU A 129 -7.09 10.63 12.63
CA GLU A 129 -6.19 10.91 11.52
C GLU A 129 -4.75 10.63 11.92
N THR A 130 -3.93 10.21 10.97
CA THR A 130 -2.48 10.10 11.15
C THR A 130 -1.79 10.62 9.90
N ASN A 131 -0.87 11.55 10.11
CA ASN A 131 -0.05 12.16 9.08
C ASN A 131 1.41 11.90 9.42
N VAL A 132 2.14 11.26 8.50
CA VAL A 132 3.57 11.03 8.64
C VAL A 132 4.27 11.55 7.39
N THR A 133 5.37 12.26 7.58
CA THR A 133 6.29 12.66 6.51
C THR A 133 7.70 12.25 6.90
N THR A 134 8.45 11.71 5.94
CA THR A 134 9.88 11.42 6.08
C THR A 134 10.60 11.91 4.84
N THR A 135 11.61 12.74 5.02
CA THR A 135 12.40 13.31 3.93
C THR A 135 13.86 12.93 4.12
N GLY A 136 14.49 12.42 3.06
CA GLY A 136 15.94 12.26 2.94
C GLY A 136 16.49 13.16 1.85
N ARG A 137 17.68 13.72 2.07
CA ARG A 137 18.36 14.65 1.16
C ARG A 137 19.72 14.11 0.72
N ALA A 138 20.21 14.62 -0.40
CA ALA A 138 21.47 14.21 -1.03
C ALA A 138 22.71 14.39 -0.13
N ASP A 139 22.64 15.28 0.87
CA ASP A 139 23.69 15.49 1.88
C ASP A 139 23.65 14.47 3.03
N GLY A 140 22.75 13.48 2.97
CA GLY A 140 22.55 12.49 4.02
C GLY A 140 21.70 12.97 5.21
N SER A 141 21.22 14.21 5.17
CA SER A 141 20.33 14.75 6.20
C SER A 141 18.89 14.25 6.03
N HIS A 142 18.18 14.16 7.16
CA HIS A 142 16.80 13.70 7.19
C HIS A 142 15.93 14.65 8.02
N SER A 143 14.63 14.65 7.72
CA SER A 143 13.61 15.28 8.58
C SER A 143 12.36 14.45 8.60
N PHE A 144 11.63 14.47 9.72
CA PHE A 144 10.38 13.73 9.84
C PHE A 144 9.32 14.52 10.60
N THR A 145 8.06 14.21 10.30
CA THR A 145 6.90 14.59 11.12
C THR A 145 6.01 13.38 11.25
N ALA A 146 5.42 13.19 12.42
CA ALA A 146 4.46 12.13 12.69
C ALA A 146 3.52 12.65 13.77
N ASN A 147 2.24 12.81 13.43
CA ASN A 147 1.21 13.33 14.31
C ASN A 147 -0.14 12.68 13.99
N SER A 148 -0.97 12.56 15.01
CA SER A 148 -2.35 12.10 14.90
C SER A 148 -3.31 13.08 15.56
N SER A 149 -4.50 13.22 14.96
CA SER A 149 -5.62 13.97 15.52
C SER A 149 -6.72 12.99 15.89
N LEU A 150 -7.27 13.10 17.11
CA LEU A 150 -8.26 12.16 17.63
C LEU A 150 -9.51 12.92 18.08
N ALA A 151 -10.51 12.99 17.21
CA ALA A 151 -11.78 13.66 17.49
C ALA A 151 -12.70 12.75 18.29
N GLY A 152 -13.24 13.26 19.40
CA GLY A 152 -14.23 12.55 20.22
C GLY A 152 -13.71 11.27 20.86
N ILE A 153 -12.39 11.15 21.07
CA ILE A 153 -11.79 9.94 21.64
C ILE A 153 -12.26 9.72 23.09
N LYS A 154 -12.74 8.51 23.37
CA LYS A 154 -13.16 8.04 24.69
C LYS A 154 -12.47 6.73 25.01
N ILE A 155 -12.06 6.57 26.26
CA ILE A 155 -11.51 5.32 26.80
C ILE A 155 -12.27 4.99 28.07
N ALA A 156 -12.92 3.82 28.09
CA ALA A 156 -13.78 3.38 29.21
C ALA A 156 -14.81 4.45 29.63
N GLY A 157 -15.40 5.13 28.64
CA GLY A 157 -16.40 6.19 28.85
C GLY A 157 -15.82 7.58 29.21
N ILE A 158 -14.52 7.69 29.46
CA ILE A 158 -13.85 8.96 29.78
C ILE A 158 -13.48 9.67 28.48
N ASN A 159 -13.98 10.90 28.28
CA ASN A 159 -13.58 11.76 27.16
C ASN A 159 -12.16 12.29 27.37
N LEU A 160 -11.29 12.12 26.38
CA LEU A 160 -9.97 12.73 26.39
C LEU A 160 -9.96 14.05 25.60
N PRO A 161 -9.04 14.98 25.88
CA PRO A 161 -8.97 16.24 25.16
C PRO A 161 -8.57 16.03 23.69
N LEU A 162 -8.93 16.97 22.81
CA LEU A 162 -8.59 16.91 21.39
C LEU A 162 -7.06 16.91 21.15
N ASN A 163 -6.32 17.64 21.99
CA ASN A 163 -4.87 17.78 21.91
C ASN A 163 -4.18 16.73 22.78
N ILE A 164 -4.04 15.52 22.23
CA ILE A 164 -3.31 14.43 22.89
C ILE A 164 -1.80 14.57 22.61
N PRO A 165 -0.93 14.60 23.63
CA PRO A 165 0.52 14.66 23.41
C PRO A 165 1.02 13.39 22.71
N LYS A 166 2.20 13.48 22.08
CA LYS A 166 2.80 12.32 21.40
C LYS A 166 3.07 11.19 22.38
N ASN A 167 2.90 9.96 21.91
CA ASN A 167 3.17 8.73 22.66
C ASN A 167 2.40 8.62 23.99
N TYR A 168 1.22 9.26 24.07
CA TYR A 168 0.37 9.20 25.26
C TYR A 168 -0.08 7.77 25.51
N SER A 169 0.05 7.29 26.74
CA SER A 169 -0.24 5.89 27.08
C SER A 169 -1.21 5.81 28.26
N VAL A 170 -2.19 4.91 28.16
CA VAL A 170 -3.19 4.62 29.19
C VAL A 170 -3.33 3.12 29.33
N THR A 171 -3.41 2.62 30.55
CA THR A 171 -3.77 1.23 30.80
C THR A 171 -5.20 1.16 31.29
N ILE A 172 -6.00 0.28 30.69
CA ILE A 172 -7.30 -0.14 31.21
C ILE A 172 -7.05 -1.40 32.05
N PRO A 173 -7.16 -1.33 33.38
CA PRO A 173 -6.82 -2.45 34.26
C PRO A 173 -7.56 -3.73 33.86
N GLY A 174 -6.80 -4.82 33.73
CA GLY A 174 -7.34 -6.13 33.36
C GLY A 174 -7.82 -6.28 31.91
N VAL A 175 -7.67 -5.25 31.07
CA VAL A 175 -8.16 -5.29 29.68
C VAL A 175 -7.05 -5.06 28.66
N ALA A 176 -6.48 -3.86 28.60
CA ALA A 176 -5.56 -3.48 27.53
C ALA A 176 -4.62 -2.33 27.90
N SER A 177 -3.44 -2.31 27.28
CA SER A 177 -2.59 -1.13 27.19
C SER A 177 -2.92 -0.37 25.91
N VAL A 178 -3.10 0.94 26.00
CA VAL A 178 -3.51 1.82 24.90
C VAL A 178 -2.45 2.91 24.70
N THR A 179 -2.01 3.11 23.46
CA THR A 179 -1.14 4.21 23.05
C THR A 179 -1.87 5.11 22.06
N LEU A 180 -1.78 6.43 22.21
CA LEU A 180 -2.39 7.40 21.31
C LEU A 180 -1.31 8.32 20.71
N ASN A 181 -1.56 8.80 19.49
CA ASN A 181 -0.67 9.74 18.78
C ASN A 181 0.79 9.27 18.82
N TYR A 182 1.01 8.01 18.44
CA TYR A 182 2.31 7.39 18.54
C TYR A 182 3.20 7.80 17.37
N ALA A 183 4.47 8.06 17.67
CA ALA A 183 5.49 8.39 16.69
C ALA A 183 6.85 7.84 17.14
N LEU A 184 7.51 7.12 16.22
CA LEU A 184 8.88 6.63 16.38
C LEU A 184 9.67 6.92 15.11
N HIS A 185 10.91 7.38 15.28
CA HIS A 185 11.83 7.63 14.18
C HIS A 185 13.22 7.13 14.55
N GLY A 186 13.93 6.57 13.58
CA GLY A 186 15.30 6.09 13.79
C GLY A 186 16.08 6.00 12.49
N LYS A 187 17.41 6.01 12.60
CA LYS A 187 18.35 5.77 11.50
C LYS A 187 19.38 4.73 11.94
N VAL A 188 19.62 3.74 11.09
CA VAL A 188 20.66 2.70 11.26
C VAL A 188 21.25 2.41 9.87
N ASP A 189 22.57 2.50 9.72
CA ASP A 189 23.31 2.06 8.51
C ASP A 189 22.69 2.51 7.16
N GLY A 190 22.40 3.81 7.02
CA GLY A 190 21.81 4.37 5.79
C GLY A 190 20.32 4.08 5.60
N LEU A 191 19.68 3.32 6.50
CA LEU A 191 18.24 3.15 6.58
C LEU A 191 17.65 4.14 7.58
N THR A 192 16.71 4.96 7.12
CA THR A 192 15.88 5.83 7.96
C THR A 192 14.46 5.30 7.99
N ALA A 193 13.92 5.11 9.20
CA ALA A 193 12.57 4.61 9.41
C ALA A 193 11.73 5.62 10.21
N THR A 194 10.46 5.79 9.84
CA THR A 194 9.46 6.53 10.64
C THR A 194 8.19 5.72 10.74
N LEU A 195 7.67 5.58 11.95
CA LEU A 195 6.48 4.81 12.27
C LEU A 195 5.50 5.74 13.00
N GLY A 196 4.21 5.57 12.77
CA GLY A 196 3.19 6.27 13.56
C GLY A 196 1.82 5.60 13.46
N TRP A 197 0.98 5.84 14.46
CA TRP A 197 -0.41 5.39 14.49
C TRP A 197 -1.26 6.27 15.40
N ALA A 198 -2.57 6.36 15.10
CA ALA A 198 -3.50 7.14 15.90
C ALA A 198 -3.80 6.45 17.24
N VAL A 199 -4.16 5.17 17.19
CA VAL A 199 -4.52 4.37 18.37
C VAL A 199 -3.83 3.02 18.25
N GLY A 200 -3.10 2.62 19.28
CA GLY A 200 -2.53 1.29 19.44
C GLY A 200 -3.10 0.64 20.69
N VAL A 201 -3.48 -0.63 20.61
CA VAL A 201 -4.08 -1.40 21.70
C VAL A 201 -3.33 -2.71 21.80
N THR A 202 -2.87 -3.07 23.00
CA THR A 202 -2.33 -4.40 23.29
C THR A 202 -3.17 -5.05 24.38
N LEU A 203 -3.78 -6.20 24.10
CA LEU A 203 -4.60 -6.92 25.07
C LEU A 203 -3.74 -7.45 26.22
N LEU A 204 -4.14 -7.16 27.46
CA LEU A 204 -3.48 -7.66 28.66
C LEU A 204 -4.10 -8.97 29.16
N GLN A 205 -5.34 -9.25 28.75
CA GLN A 205 -6.09 -10.47 29.05
C GLN A 205 -6.87 -10.91 27.81
N PRO A 206 -7.30 -12.19 27.72
CA PRO A 206 -8.15 -12.64 26.63
C PRO A 206 -9.46 -11.85 26.56
N MET A 207 -9.82 -11.37 25.36
CA MET A 207 -11.04 -10.60 25.13
C MET A 207 -11.55 -10.79 23.71
N GLY A 208 -12.88 -10.87 23.53
CA GLY A 208 -13.49 -10.99 22.20
C GLY A 208 -13.11 -12.27 21.44
N GLY A 209 -12.77 -13.34 22.17
CA GLY A 209 -12.27 -14.59 21.60
C GLY A 209 -10.80 -14.55 21.16
N GLN A 210 -10.07 -13.50 21.52
CA GLN A 210 -8.65 -13.30 21.19
C GLN A 210 -7.78 -13.45 22.44
N PRO A 211 -6.56 -14.01 22.34
CA PRO A 211 -5.67 -14.20 23.48
C PRO A 211 -5.10 -12.87 24.02
N ALA A 212 -4.42 -12.91 25.17
CA ALA A 212 -3.59 -11.81 25.61
C ALA A 212 -2.39 -11.61 24.66
N GLY A 213 -1.81 -10.40 24.64
CA GLY A 213 -0.66 -10.02 23.82
C GLY A 213 -1.01 -9.60 22.38
N VAL A 214 -2.28 -9.65 21.99
CA VAL A 214 -2.75 -9.20 20.68
C VAL A 214 -2.59 -7.70 20.55
N THR A 215 -1.97 -7.26 19.45
CA THR A 215 -1.81 -5.84 19.13
C THR A 215 -2.75 -5.45 17.99
N LEU A 216 -3.55 -4.40 18.21
CA LEU A 216 -4.38 -3.72 17.22
C LEU A 216 -3.89 -2.29 17.06
N LEU A 217 -3.61 -1.87 15.83
CA LEU A 217 -3.26 -0.50 15.48
C LEU A 217 -4.34 0.09 14.57
N VAL A 218 -4.68 1.36 14.78
CA VAL A 218 -5.56 2.16 13.92
C VAL A 218 -4.75 3.28 13.29
N ASN A 219 -4.92 3.45 11.99
CA ASN A 219 -4.13 4.32 11.12
C ASN A 219 -2.61 4.10 11.19
N PRO A 220 -2.10 2.85 11.19
CA PRO A 220 -0.66 2.61 11.16
C PRO A 220 -0.03 3.11 9.85
N VAL A 221 1.11 3.77 9.99
CA VAL A 221 1.96 4.28 8.92
C VAL A 221 3.39 3.86 9.17
N ASN A 222 4.04 3.32 8.14
CA ASN A 222 5.45 2.96 8.15
C ASN A 222 6.15 3.58 6.93
N HIS A 223 7.23 4.29 7.16
CA HIS A 223 8.12 4.85 6.15
C HIS A 223 9.53 4.30 6.32
N TYR A 224 10.16 3.98 5.20
CA TYR A 224 11.54 3.55 5.10
C TYR A 224 12.21 4.27 3.93
N LEU A 225 13.36 4.88 4.18
CA LEU A 225 14.27 5.42 3.18
C LEU A 225 15.60 4.71 3.34
N SER A 226 16.10 4.06 2.30
CA SER A 226 17.43 3.46 2.30
C SER A 226 18.27 4.14 1.25
N GLU A 227 19.47 4.56 1.62
CA GLU A 227 20.51 4.95 0.68
C GLU A 227 20.77 3.75 -0.27
N VAL A 228 20.78 3.98 -1.59
CA VAL A 228 21.03 2.93 -2.58
C VAL A 228 21.89 3.43 -3.74
N ASP A 229 22.67 2.51 -4.29
CA ASP A 229 23.18 2.65 -5.65
C ASP A 229 22.02 2.50 -6.67
N PRO A 230 22.03 3.24 -7.79
CA PRO A 230 20.96 3.20 -8.78
C PRO A 230 20.68 1.77 -9.24
N ALA A 231 19.41 1.36 -9.15
CA ALA A 231 18.99 0.00 -9.48
C ALA A 231 19.24 -0.29 -10.98
N SER A 232 20.22 -1.14 -11.26
CA SER A 232 20.42 -1.76 -12.57
C SER A 232 19.45 -2.93 -12.78
N GLY A 233 19.29 -3.36 -14.04
CA GLY A 233 18.46 -4.53 -14.39
C GLY A 233 17.01 -4.21 -14.77
N ALA A 234 16.18 -5.25 -14.80
CA ALA A 234 14.80 -5.16 -15.28
C ALA A 234 13.90 -4.33 -14.34
N GLY A 235 12.90 -3.66 -14.94
CA GLY A 235 11.85 -2.99 -14.18
C GLY A 235 10.79 -4.00 -13.75
N LEU A 236 10.42 -3.97 -12.48
CA LEU A 236 9.40 -4.85 -11.91
C LEU A 236 8.16 -4.05 -11.54
N ALA A 237 6.99 -4.61 -11.84
CA ALA A 237 5.72 -4.11 -11.36
C ALA A 237 4.74 -5.27 -11.16
N GLY A 238 3.71 -5.03 -10.37
CA GLY A 238 2.72 -6.04 -10.09
C GLY A 238 1.85 -5.66 -8.91
N VAL A 239 0.67 -6.26 -8.85
CA VAL A 239 -0.25 -6.13 -7.72
C VAL A 239 -1.09 -7.41 -7.60
N ALA A 240 -1.39 -7.80 -6.37
CA ALA A 240 -2.45 -8.77 -6.08
C ALA A 240 -3.40 -8.21 -5.02
N TYR A 241 -4.68 -8.50 -5.15
CA TYR A 241 -5.72 -8.10 -4.20
C TYR A 241 -6.95 -9.01 -4.30
N GLY A 242 -7.74 -9.02 -3.23
CA GLY A 242 -8.92 -9.87 -3.13
C GLY A 242 -10.09 -9.33 -3.91
N THR A 243 -10.55 -8.12 -3.58
CA THR A 243 -11.77 -7.56 -4.14
C THR A 243 -11.63 -6.08 -4.42
N ARG A 244 -12.38 -5.60 -5.40
CA ARG A 244 -12.59 -4.17 -5.67
C ARG A 244 -14.00 -3.95 -6.18
N VAL A 245 -14.66 -2.90 -5.72
CA VAL A 245 -15.97 -2.48 -6.22
C VAL A 245 -15.85 -1.06 -6.76
N ASN A 246 -15.92 -0.93 -8.08
CA ASN A 246 -15.94 0.35 -8.76
C ASN A 246 -17.35 0.65 -9.24
N ALA A 247 -17.88 1.81 -8.89
CA ALA A 247 -19.10 2.32 -9.49
C ALA A 247 -18.87 3.77 -9.90
N ASN A 248 -19.28 4.10 -11.11
CA ASN A 248 -19.28 5.47 -11.61
C ASN A 248 -20.71 6.01 -11.45
N VAL A 249 -20.91 7.00 -10.58
CA VAL A 249 -22.18 7.72 -10.48
C VAL A 249 -21.98 9.12 -11.07
N GLY A 250 -22.32 9.29 -12.35
CA GLY A 250 -22.07 10.56 -13.06
C GLY A 250 -20.58 10.88 -13.26
N SER A 251 -20.23 12.16 -13.32
CA SER A 251 -18.85 12.65 -13.52
C SER A 251 -18.03 12.78 -12.22
N ASP A 252 -18.66 12.72 -11.05
CA ASP A 252 -18.10 13.40 -9.88
C ASP A 252 -17.56 12.49 -8.78
N VAL A 253 -18.03 11.24 -8.60
CA VAL A 253 -17.41 10.29 -7.67
C VAL A 253 -17.50 8.85 -8.17
N THR A 254 -16.33 8.21 -8.16
CA THR A 254 -16.08 6.89 -8.67
C THR A 254 -15.35 6.05 -7.62
N VAL A 255 -15.86 4.85 -7.36
CA VAL A 255 -15.35 3.79 -6.44
C VAL A 255 -16.09 3.69 -5.10
N VAL A 256 -16.59 2.48 -4.82
CA VAL A 256 -17.37 2.12 -3.62
C VAL A 256 -16.51 1.32 -2.62
N SER A 257 -15.49 0.60 -3.10
CA SER A 257 -14.42 0.01 -2.29
C SER A 257 -13.18 -0.21 -3.15
N ASP A 258 -12.04 0.31 -2.71
CA ASP A 258 -10.74 0.05 -3.32
C ASP A 258 -10.23 -1.38 -2.99
N PRO A 259 -9.09 -1.80 -3.60
CA PRO A 259 -8.53 -3.13 -3.41
C PRO A 259 -8.32 -3.57 -1.95
N THR A 260 -8.87 -4.74 -1.62
CA THR A 260 -8.71 -5.40 -0.31
C THR A 260 -7.50 -6.33 -0.29
N ALA A 261 -6.86 -6.48 0.88
CA ALA A 261 -5.63 -7.25 1.06
C ALA A 261 -4.58 -6.97 -0.03
N ARG A 262 -4.42 -5.69 -0.42
CA ARG A 262 -3.58 -5.31 -1.56
C ARG A 262 -2.11 -5.51 -1.22
N VAL A 263 -1.37 -6.17 -2.11
CA VAL A 263 0.09 -6.22 -2.07
C VAL A 263 0.65 -5.81 -3.43
N ALA A 264 1.67 -4.96 -3.44
CA ALA A 264 2.34 -4.52 -4.66
C ALA A 264 3.74 -5.10 -4.76
N THR A 265 4.15 -5.48 -5.97
CA THR A 265 5.51 -5.94 -6.25
C THR A 265 6.48 -4.77 -6.11
N PRO A 266 7.53 -4.87 -5.27
CA PRO A 266 8.50 -3.81 -5.14
C PRO A 266 9.26 -3.59 -6.46
N ALA A 267 9.44 -2.32 -6.87
CA ALA A 267 10.23 -1.98 -8.06
C ALA A 267 11.70 -2.44 -7.94
N GLY A 268 12.20 -2.49 -6.70
CA GLY A 268 13.53 -2.99 -6.34
C GLY A 268 13.66 -4.51 -6.29
N SER A 269 12.57 -5.26 -6.48
CA SER A 269 12.44 -6.69 -6.13
C SER A 269 12.24 -6.93 -4.63
N SER A 270 11.67 -8.10 -4.30
CA SER A 270 11.58 -8.64 -2.94
C SER A 270 12.74 -9.58 -2.61
N ASN A 271 13.74 -9.71 -3.50
CA ASN A 271 14.92 -10.56 -3.32
C ASN A 271 14.57 -12.02 -2.99
N GLY A 272 13.55 -12.55 -3.66
CA GLY A 272 13.06 -13.92 -3.47
C GLY A 272 12.17 -14.12 -2.24
N ARG A 273 12.00 -13.09 -1.39
CA ARG A 273 11.09 -13.17 -0.24
C ARG A 273 9.65 -13.01 -0.71
N THR A 274 8.74 -13.80 -0.14
CA THR A 274 7.30 -13.60 -0.31
C THR A 274 6.83 -12.50 0.62
N LEU A 275 6.27 -11.43 0.04
CA LEU A 275 5.54 -10.41 0.77
C LEU A 275 4.05 -10.76 0.72
N SER A 276 3.34 -10.56 1.82
CA SER A 276 1.91 -10.85 1.93
C SER A 276 1.13 -9.70 2.52
N ASN A 277 -0.14 -9.60 2.14
CA ASN A 277 -1.15 -8.86 2.88
C ASN A 277 -2.38 -9.78 3.01
N SER A 278 -2.80 -10.04 4.23
CA SER A 278 -4.05 -10.75 4.53
C SER A 278 -5.10 -9.84 5.17
N THR A 279 -6.31 -9.85 4.65
CA THR A 279 -7.48 -9.21 5.26
C THR A 279 -8.46 -10.30 5.63
N LEU A 280 -8.91 -10.31 6.88
CA LEU A 280 -9.79 -11.38 7.36
C LEU A 280 -11.13 -11.42 6.64
N SER A 281 -11.73 -10.26 6.43
CA SER A 281 -13.04 -10.14 5.79
C SER A 281 -13.18 -8.74 5.24
N ALA A 282 -13.79 -8.62 4.07
CA ALA A 282 -14.25 -7.36 3.53
C ALA A 282 -15.77 -7.38 3.44
N ARG A 283 -16.42 -6.26 3.77
CA ARG A 283 -17.87 -6.12 3.65
C ARG A 283 -18.24 -4.76 3.08
N VAL A 284 -18.99 -4.79 1.98
CA VAL A 284 -19.73 -3.65 1.45
C VAL A 284 -21.21 -4.04 1.54
N THR A 285 -21.95 -3.36 2.41
CA THR A 285 -23.35 -3.71 2.70
C THR A 285 -24.18 -3.82 1.42
N GLY A 286 -24.88 -4.95 1.25
CA GLY A 286 -25.70 -5.24 0.06
C GLY A 286 -24.91 -5.76 -1.15
N VAL A 287 -23.61 -5.44 -1.26
CA VAL A 287 -22.81 -5.71 -2.45
C VAL A 287 -21.87 -6.89 -2.31
N LEU A 288 -21.07 -6.92 -1.24
CA LEU A 288 -19.95 -7.84 -1.10
C LEU A 288 -19.77 -8.25 0.35
N THR A 289 -19.52 -9.53 0.57
CA THR A 289 -18.94 -10.06 1.81
C THR A 289 -17.93 -11.14 1.45
N THR A 290 -16.79 -11.15 2.12
CA THR A 290 -15.78 -12.21 1.99
C THR A 290 -15.42 -12.77 3.34
N GLY A 291 -14.91 -14.00 3.35
CA GLY A 291 -14.01 -14.49 4.39
C GLY A 291 -12.58 -14.02 4.12
N VAL A 292 -11.62 -14.88 4.50
CA VAL A 292 -10.18 -14.57 4.47
C VAL A 292 -9.72 -14.28 3.05
N ILE A 293 -8.97 -13.20 2.91
CA ILE A 293 -8.29 -12.80 1.70
C ILE A 293 -6.80 -12.76 2.00
N THR A 294 -5.98 -13.41 1.19
CA THR A 294 -4.52 -13.34 1.26
C THR A 294 -3.97 -13.07 -0.12
N SER A 295 -3.22 -11.98 -0.27
CA SER A 295 -2.46 -11.70 -1.48
C SER A 295 -0.98 -11.82 -1.20
N THR A 296 -0.23 -12.32 -2.17
CA THR A 296 1.23 -12.41 -2.08
C THR A 296 1.92 -11.90 -3.34
N THR A 297 3.14 -11.44 -3.16
CA THR A 297 4.09 -11.16 -4.24
C THR A 297 5.46 -11.69 -3.89
N THR A 298 6.09 -12.38 -4.84
CA THR A 298 7.48 -12.81 -4.78
C THR A 298 8.15 -12.34 -6.06
N SER A 299 9.35 -11.79 -5.95
CA SER A 299 10.10 -11.35 -7.12
C SER A 299 11.60 -11.46 -6.92
N THR A 300 12.33 -11.60 -8.03
CA THR A 300 13.80 -11.54 -8.10
C THR A 300 14.19 -10.70 -9.31
N LYS A 301 15.37 -10.05 -9.25
CA LYS A 301 16.03 -9.49 -10.43
C LYS A 301 17.55 -9.47 -10.24
N ASP A 302 18.28 -9.48 -11.34
CA ASP A 302 19.72 -9.24 -11.38
C ASP A 302 20.09 -8.02 -12.25
N ALA A 303 21.38 -7.68 -12.24
CA ALA A 303 21.91 -6.56 -13.01
C ALA A 303 21.87 -6.79 -14.54
N PHE A 304 21.81 -8.04 -14.99
CA PHE A 304 21.76 -8.44 -16.40
C PHE A 304 20.32 -8.40 -16.96
N GLY A 305 19.35 -8.07 -16.11
CA GLY A 305 17.96 -7.95 -16.46
C GLY A 305 17.19 -9.27 -16.43
N ASN A 306 17.77 -10.36 -15.90
CA ASN A 306 16.98 -11.53 -15.57
C ASN A 306 16.09 -11.18 -14.39
N ALA A 307 14.84 -11.64 -14.43
CA ALA A 307 13.85 -11.26 -13.45
C ALA A 307 12.73 -12.28 -13.34
N SER A 308 12.10 -12.36 -12.18
CA SER A 308 10.85 -13.09 -11.99
C SER A 308 9.89 -12.31 -11.10
N VAL A 309 8.61 -12.43 -11.39
CA VAL A 309 7.52 -11.92 -10.56
C VAL A 309 6.42 -12.97 -10.53
N THR A 310 6.02 -13.37 -9.32
CA THR A 310 4.86 -14.22 -9.08
C THR A 310 3.94 -13.51 -8.11
N ASN A 311 2.71 -13.28 -8.54
CA ASN A 311 1.66 -12.67 -7.73
C ASN A 311 0.51 -13.64 -7.58
N THR A 312 0.03 -13.79 -6.35
CA THR A 312 -1.08 -14.69 -6.00
C THR A 312 -2.13 -13.96 -5.22
N ASN A 313 -3.41 -14.26 -5.46
CA ASN A 313 -4.47 -13.96 -4.53
C ASN A 313 -5.25 -15.23 -4.18
N LYS A 314 -5.57 -15.39 -2.91
CA LYS A 314 -6.48 -16.39 -2.36
C LYS A 314 -7.61 -15.66 -1.66
N LEU A 315 -8.83 -16.05 -1.95
CA LEU A 315 -10.03 -15.46 -1.39
C LEU A 315 -10.98 -16.58 -1.01
N ALA A 316 -11.52 -16.53 0.21
CA ALA A 316 -12.47 -17.52 0.73
C ALA A 316 -13.82 -16.88 1.05
N GLY A 317 -14.89 -17.67 0.98
CA GLY A 317 -16.23 -17.29 1.40
C GLY A 317 -16.79 -16.07 0.67
N LEU A 318 -16.63 -16.02 -0.65
CA LEU A 318 -17.16 -14.94 -1.48
C LEU A 318 -18.69 -14.98 -1.49
N ASN A 319 -19.31 -13.84 -1.23
CA ASN A 319 -20.73 -13.63 -1.41
C ASN A 319 -20.95 -12.23 -2.00
N LEU A 320 -21.54 -12.19 -3.18
CA LEU A 320 -21.81 -10.97 -3.94
C LEU A 320 -23.32 -10.81 -4.15
N LEU A 321 -23.76 -9.54 -4.15
CA LEU A 321 -25.11 -9.11 -4.54
C LEU A 321 -26.20 -9.91 -3.80
N GLY A 322 -26.09 -9.97 -2.47
CA GLY A 322 -27.07 -10.68 -1.63
C GLY A 322 -27.08 -12.20 -1.79
N GLY A 323 -26.03 -12.80 -2.36
CA GLY A 323 -25.91 -14.24 -2.53
C GLY A 323 -26.22 -14.74 -3.93
N LEU A 324 -26.43 -13.82 -4.87
CA LEU A 324 -26.59 -14.15 -6.29
C LEU A 324 -25.34 -14.84 -6.84
N VAL A 325 -24.14 -14.39 -6.45
CA VAL A 325 -22.87 -15.02 -6.82
C VAL A 325 -22.13 -15.41 -5.55
N LYS A 326 -21.81 -16.69 -5.39
CA LYS A 326 -21.08 -17.22 -4.24
C LYS A 326 -19.96 -18.12 -4.68
N ALA A 327 -18.82 -18.07 -4.00
CA ALA A 327 -17.74 -19.02 -4.17
C ALA A 327 -17.13 -19.34 -2.82
N ASP A 328 -16.86 -20.62 -2.55
CA ASP A 328 -16.21 -21.01 -1.30
C ASP A 328 -14.74 -20.58 -1.30
N ALA A 329 -14.07 -20.69 -2.44
CA ALA A 329 -12.73 -20.17 -2.62
C ALA A 329 -12.40 -19.84 -4.07
N ILE A 330 -11.56 -18.83 -4.26
CA ILE A 330 -10.92 -18.45 -5.52
C ILE A 330 -9.43 -18.30 -5.24
N GLU A 331 -8.59 -18.96 -6.02
CA GLU A 331 -7.15 -18.72 -6.07
C GLU A 331 -6.78 -18.31 -7.48
N VAL A 332 -6.04 -17.21 -7.62
CA VAL A 332 -5.44 -16.82 -8.90
C VAL A 332 -3.94 -16.62 -8.74
N ILE A 333 -3.19 -17.03 -9.75
CA ILE A 333 -1.73 -16.92 -9.79
C ILE A 333 -1.35 -16.37 -11.16
N THR A 334 -0.46 -15.38 -11.18
CA THR A 334 0.24 -14.96 -12.39
C THR A 334 1.74 -15.00 -12.13
N SER A 335 2.49 -15.54 -13.08
CA SER A 335 3.95 -15.59 -13.03
C SER A 335 4.54 -15.12 -14.35
N ILE A 336 5.59 -14.31 -14.27
CA ILE A 336 6.40 -13.90 -15.42
C ILE A 336 7.86 -14.11 -15.05
N LYS A 337 8.63 -14.65 -15.99
CA LYS A 337 10.09 -14.75 -15.92
C LYS A 337 10.68 -14.13 -17.18
N ARG A 338 11.72 -13.31 -17.01
CA ARG A 338 12.63 -12.86 -18.06
C ARG A 338 13.97 -13.54 -17.84
N ASP A 339 14.43 -14.28 -18.83
CA ASP A 339 15.69 -15.02 -18.80
C ASP A 339 16.40 -14.83 -20.14
N GLU A 340 17.62 -14.28 -20.11
CA GLU A 340 18.42 -14.00 -21.31
C GLU A 340 17.63 -13.20 -22.38
N GLY A 341 16.81 -12.25 -21.93
CA GLY A 341 15.97 -11.41 -22.79
C GLY A 341 14.69 -12.07 -23.30
N LYS A 342 14.46 -13.36 -23.05
CA LYS A 342 13.22 -14.06 -23.40
C LYS A 342 12.23 -13.98 -22.24
N TYR A 343 10.96 -13.77 -22.56
CA TYR A 343 9.88 -13.78 -21.59
C TYR A 343 9.11 -15.09 -21.64
N THR A 344 8.81 -15.62 -20.46
CA THR A 344 7.85 -16.71 -20.26
C THR A 344 6.85 -16.27 -19.21
N GLY A 345 5.58 -16.60 -19.40
CA GLY A 345 4.54 -16.26 -18.43
C GLY A 345 3.47 -17.34 -18.31
N SER A 346 2.80 -17.38 -17.17
CA SER A 346 1.68 -18.26 -16.91
C SER A 346 0.62 -17.55 -16.06
N MET A 347 -0.63 -17.98 -16.23
CA MET A 347 -1.79 -17.52 -15.47
C MET A 347 -2.62 -18.76 -15.12
N GLN A 348 -3.02 -18.88 -13.85
CA GLN A 348 -3.75 -20.04 -13.33
C GLN A 348 -4.85 -19.57 -12.38
N MET A 349 -6.01 -20.22 -12.47
CA MET A 349 -7.11 -20.06 -11.51
C MET A 349 -7.49 -21.41 -10.93
N LYS A 350 -7.80 -21.45 -9.63
CA LYS A 350 -8.54 -22.53 -9.00
C LYS A 350 -9.81 -21.97 -8.39
N LEU A 351 -10.89 -22.73 -8.50
CA LEU A 351 -12.21 -22.35 -8.06
C LEU A 351 -12.79 -23.46 -7.19
N VAL A 352 -13.48 -23.08 -6.11
CA VAL A 352 -14.21 -24.02 -5.25
C VAL A 352 -15.65 -23.54 -5.15
N ARG A 353 -16.57 -24.37 -5.63
CA ARG A 353 -18.04 -24.20 -5.54
C ARG A 353 -18.52 -22.79 -5.91
N LEU A 354 -18.35 -22.41 -7.17
CA LEU A 354 -18.99 -21.20 -7.68
C LEU A 354 -20.46 -21.49 -7.98
N THR A 355 -21.35 -20.69 -7.41
CA THR A 355 -22.77 -20.66 -7.79
C THR A 355 -23.15 -19.29 -8.29
N VAL A 356 -23.90 -19.24 -9.38
CA VAL A 356 -24.35 -18.02 -10.05
C VAL A 356 -25.85 -18.15 -10.29
N ALA A 357 -26.65 -17.27 -9.67
CA ALA A 357 -28.11 -17.34 -9.70
C ALA A 357 -28.67 -18.73 -9.33
N GLY A 358 -28.04 -19.39 -8.36
CA GLY A 358 -28.39 -20.75 -7.92
C GLY A 358 -27.83 -21.89 -8.79
N GLN A 359 -27.24 -21.60 -9.95
CA GLN A 359 -26.62 -22.60 -10.81
C GLN A 359 -25.16 -22.82 -10.42
N THR A 360 -24.75 -24.08 -10.24
CA THR A 360 -23.35 -24.41 -9.94
C THR A 360 -22.52 -24.36 -11.23
N ILE A 361 -21.42 -23.62 -11.19
CA ILE A 361 -20.45 -23.55 -12.28
C ILE A 361 -19.38 -24.64 -12.06
N PRO A 362 -18.93 -25.35 -13.11
CA PRO A 362 -17.85 -26.33 -13.00
C PRO A 362 -16.58 -25.76 -12.36
N LEU A 363 -15.80 -26.62 -11.70
CA LEU A 363 -14.54 -26.20 -11.06
C LEU A 363 -13.46 -25.85 -12.09
N ASP A 364 -13.48 -26.53 -13.24
CA ASP A 364 -12.57 -26.28 -14.35
C ASP A 364 -13.28 -25.41 -15.39
N VAL A 365 -12.99 -24.12 -15.33
CA VAL A 365 -13.57 -23.12 -16.23
C VAL A 365 -12.47 -22.61 -17.16
N SER A 366 -12.69 -22.77 -18.47
CA SER A 366 -11.77 -22.26 -19.48
C SER A 366 -11.49 -20.77 -19.30
N PRO A 367 -10.27 -20.29 -19.61
CA PRO A 367 -9.95 -18.87 -19.57
C PRO A 367 -10.97 -18.02 -20.35
N ASN A 368 -11.31 -16.85 -19.81
CA ASN A 368 -12.22 -15.87 -20.40
C ASN A 368 -13.66 -16.38 -20.64
N THR A 369 -14.16 -17.28 -19.78
CA THR A 369 -15.56 -17.72 -19.86
C THR A 369 -16.50 -16.59 -19.44
N ILE A 370 -17.53 -16.31 -20.25
CA ILE A 370 -18.51 -15.26 -20.00
C ILE A 370 -19.89 -15.86 -19.74
N ILE A 371 -20.57 -15.38 -18.69
CA ILE A 371 -21.96 -15.70 -18.37
C ILE A 371 -22.75 -14.41 -18.30
N ASN A 372 -23.85 -14.33 -19.05
CA ASN A 372 -24.80 -13.22 -18.95
C ASN A 372 -25.99 -13.65 -18.11
N ILE A 373 -26.39 -12.82 -17.15
CA ILE A 373 -27.52 -13.07 -16.28
C ILE A 373 -28.51 -11.94 -16.44
N ALA A 374 -29.74 -12.29 -16.82
CA ALA A 374 -30.82 -11.33 -16.98
C ALA A 374 -31.07 -10.55 -15.68
N GLY A 375 -31.14 -9.23 -15.77
CA GLY A 375 -31.35 -8.33 -14.63
C GLY A 375 -30.13 -8.15 -13.73
N VAL A 376 -28.95 -8.59 -14.18
CA VAL A 376 -27.70 -8.46 -13.42
C VAL A 376 -26.58 -7.92 -14.29
N GLY A 377 -26.25 -8.61 -15.38
CA GLY A 377 -25.19 -8.23 -16.31
C GLY A 377 -24.23 -9.36 -16.65
N GLU A 378 -23.00 -8.99 -16.98
CA GLU A 378 -21.95 -9.88 -17.46
C GLU A 378 -21.07 -10.35 -16.30
N ILE A 379 -20.80 -11.65 -16.23
CA ILE A 379 -19.79 -12.26 -15.36
C ILE A 379 -18.71 -12.90 -16.22
N ALA A 380 -17.50 -12.31 -16.19
CA ALA A 380 -16.31 -12.93 -16.73
C ALA A 380 -15.62 -13.76 -15.64
N ILE A 381 -15.37 -15.04 -15.95
CA ILE A 381 -14.71 -16.02 -15.08
C ILE A 381 -13.36 -16.36 -15.68
N ASN A 382 -12.33 -16.47 -14.83
CA ASN A 382 -10.97 -16.78 -15.26
C ASN A 382 -10.47 -15.82 -16.36
N ARG A 383 -10.71 -14.51 -16.18
CA ARG A 383 -10.37 -13.51 -17.19
C ARG A 383 -8.86 -13.31 -17.21
N GLN A 384 -8.24 -13.63 -18.34
CA GLN A 384 -6.79 -13.62 -18.53
C GLN A 384 -6.41 -12.70 -19.69
N GLU A 385 -5.47 -11.79 -19.43
CA GLU A 385 -5.01 -10.78 -20.36
C GLU A 385 -3.47 -10.76 -20.37
N THR A 386 -2.87 -10.88 -21.55
CA THR A 386 -1.43 -10.70 -21.77
C THR A 386 -1.20 -9.48 -22.65
N ASN A 387 -0.28 -8.60 -22.26
CA ASN A 387 0.11 -7.43 -23.04
C ASN A 387 1.63 -7.35 -23.14
N THR A 388 2.14 -7.17 -24.36
CA THR A 388 3.57 -7.07 -24.67
C THR A 388 3.97 -5.71 -25.27
N ALA A 389 3.10 -4.71 -25.16
CA ALA A 389 3.33 -3.38 -25.72
C ALA A 389 4.51 -2.66 -25.03
N GLY A 390 5.27 -1.89 -25.81
CA GLY A 390 6.40 -1.09 -25.29
C GLY A 390 7.57 -1.91 -24.74
N GLY A 391 7.67 -3.19 -25.12
CA GLY A 391 8.75 -4.09 -24.69
C GLY A 391 8.57 -4.69 -23.29
N ALA A 392 7.55 -4.27 -22.53
CA ALA A 392 7.20 -4.85 -21.24
C ALA A 392 6.28 -6.06 -21.44
N TYR A 393 6.53 -7.15 -20.72
CA TYR A 393 5.66 -8.32 -20.69
C TYR A 393 4.76 -8.24 -19.46
N GLN A 394 3.44 -8.30 -19.67
CA GLN A 394 2.45 -8.08 -18.63
C GLN A 394 1.39 -9.18 -18.69
N ASN A 395 1.06 -9.76 -17.52
CA ASN A 395 0.01 -10.74 -17.37
C ASN A 395 -0.95 -10.28 -16.28
N ARG A 396 -2.25 -10.34 -16.56
CA ARG A 396 -3.32 -10.04 -15.60
C ARG A 396 -4.35 -11.16 -15.61
N ILE A 397 -4.65 -11.66 -14.42
CA ILE A 397 -5.73 -12.60 -14.18
C ILE A 397 -6.73 -12.03 -13.16
N ILE A 398 -8.02 -12.21 -13.45
CA ILE A 398 -9.12 -11.93 -12.54
C ILE A 398 -9.97 -13.20 -12.44
N GLY A 399 -10.21 -13.66 -11.21
CA GLY A 399 -11.03 -14.83 -10.94
C GLY A 399 -12.47 -14.60 -11.38
N LEU A 400 -13.09 -13.52 -10.89
CA LEU A 400 -14.42 -13.06 -11.30
C LEU A 400 -14.42 -11.56 -11.56
N ARG A 401 -14.97 -11.14 -12.70
CA ARG A 401 -15.28 -9.73 -12.99
C ARG A 401 -16.75 -9.63 -13.38
N ILE A 402 -17.53 -8.94 -12.57
CA ILE A 402 -18.95 -8.68 -12.80
C ILE A 402 -19.10 -7.25 -13.29
N THR A 403 -19.82 -7.05 -14.40
CA THR A 403 -20.21 -5.73 -14.91
C THR A 403 -21.74 -5.65 -14.88
N LEU A 404 -22.28 -4.71 -14.12
CA LEU A 404 -23.73 -4.60 -13.97
C LEU A 404 -24.40 -3.98 -15.20
N ASP A 405 -25.45 -4.62 -15.73
CA ASP A 405 -26.33 -4.04 -16.76
C ASP A 405 -27.58 -3.38 -16.15
N THR A 406 -27.86 -3.69 -14.89
CA THR A 406 -29.04 -3.27 -14.13
C THR A 406 -28.61 -2.72 -12.78
N ALA A 407 -29.18 -1.59 -12.36
CA ALA A 407 -28.90 -1.02 -11.05
C ALA A 407 -29.43 -1.93 -9.94
N GLN A 408 -28.58 -2.29 -8.98
CA GLN A 408 -28.95 -3.18 -7.87
C GLN A 408 -27.97 -3.04 -6.72
N ALA A 409 -28.39 -3.43 -5.50
CA ALA A 409 -27.55 -3.37 -4.30
C ALA A 409 -26.93 -1.98 -4.03
N GLY A 410 -27.60 -0.90 -4.45
CA GLY A 410 -27.09 0.47 -4.36
C GLY A 410 -26.02 0.82 -5.40
N LEU A 411 -25.72 -0.07 -6.34
CA LEU A 411 -24.79 0.16 -7.45
C LEU A 411 -25.54 0.57 -8.72
N PRO A 412 -25.01 1.53 -9.51
CA PRO A 412 -25.54 1.91 -10.81
C PRO A 412 -25.20 0.88 -11.91
N VAL A 413 -25.85 1.02 -13.06
CA VAL A 413 -25.45 0.35 -14.30
C VAL A 413 -23.99 0.71 -14.65
N GLY A 414 -23.22 -0.27 -15.12
CA GLY A 414 -21.81 -0.13 -15.45
C GLY A 414 -20.86 -0.27 -14.26
N ALA A 415 -21.38 -0.47 -13.04
CA ALA A 415 -20.53 -0.80 -11.89
C ALA A 415 -19.80 -2.14 -12.14
N VAL A 416 -18.53 -2.18 -11.72
CA VAL A 416 -17.65 -3.33 -11.88
C VAL A 416 -17.23 -3.86 -10.52
N ILE A 417 -17.41 -5.17 -10.32
CA ILE A 417 -16.91 -5.89 -9.15
C ILE A 417 -15.84 -6.85 -9.61
N GLU A 418 -14.63 -6.74 -9.05
CA GLU A 418 -13.52 -7.66 -9.31
C GLU A 418 -13.25 -8.50 -8.06
N SER A 419 -13.00 -9.80 -8.25
CA SER A 419 -12.66 -10.74 -7.18
C SER A 419 -11.55 -11.70 -7.62
N GLY A 420 -10.55 -11.90 -6.77
CA GLY A 420 -9.36 -12.68 -7.04
C GLY A 420 -8.51 -12.07 -8.14
N VAL A 421 -7.70 -11.05 -7.86
CA VAL A 421 -6.91 -10.37 -8.89
C VAL A 421 -5.42 -10.56 -8.65
N ALA A 422 -4.70 -10.92 -9.71
CA ALA A 422 -3.24 -10.90 -9.74
C ALA A 422 -2.73 -10.32 -11.07
N TYR A 423 -1.79 -9.40 -10.98
CA TYR A 423 -1.14 -8.73 -12.11
C TYR A 423 0.36 -8.74 -11.91
N ALA A 424 1.13 -9.10 -12.93
CA ALA A 424 2.58 -9.02 -12.94
C ALA A 424 3.05 -8.33 -14.22
N ALA A 425 4.17 -7.61 -14.13
CA ALA A 425 4.82 -7.01 -15.27
C ALA A 425 6.34 -6.98 -15.10
N ILE A 426 7.05 -7.25 -16.18
CA ILE A 426 8.50 -7.08 -16.28
C ILE A 426 8.79 -6.23 -17.51
N SER A 427 9.45 -5.09 -17.30
CA SER A 427 9.98 -4.25 -18.37
C SER A 427 11.47 -4.53 -18.56
N PRO A 428 12.01 -4.34 -19.78
CA PRO A 428 13.43 -4.46 -20.01
C PRO A 428 14.19 -3.42 -19.17
N PRO A 429 15.50 -3.63 -18.94
CA PRO A 429 16.34 -2.59 -18.36
C PRO A 429 16.21 -1.29 -19.15
N ALA A 430 16.28 -0.14 -18.47
CA ALA A 430 16.40 1.14 -19.15
C ALA A 430 17.68 1.11 -20.01
N ALA A 431 17.59 1.61 -21.26
CA ALA A 431 18.79 1.82 -22.05
C ALA A 431 19.68 2.81 -21.28
N GLY A 432 20.89 2.36 -20.93
CA GLY A 432 21.89 3.17 -20.23
C GLY A 432 22.47 4.27 -21.08
#